data_AF-A0A183CSL4-F1
#
_entry.id   AF-A0A183CSL4-F1
#
_cell.length_a   1.000
_cell.length_b   1.000
_cell.length_c   1.000
_cell.angle_alpha   90.00
_cell.angle_beta   90.00
_cell.angle_gamma   90.00
#
_symmetry.space_group_name_H-M   'P 1'
#
loop_
_entity.id
_entity.type
_entity.pdbx_description
1 polymer ?
#
loop_
_entity_poly.entity_id
_entity_poly.type
_entity_poly.pdbx_seq_one_letter_code
_entity_poly.pdbx_strand_id
1 'polypeptide(L)' 'LGVYGFLGRCEPEARSCAGNAGLSDLVAALKMLSNLLPSFGADPNSVTLLGWESGAALVT' A
#
# COMPACT_ATOMS: atom_id res chain seq x y z
N LEU A 1 -2.28 -2.70 -12.43
CA LEU A 1 -2.35 -1.27 -12.05
C LEU A 1 -1.58 -0.44 -13.08
N GLY A 2 -1.87 0.85 -13.18
CA GLY A 2 -1.24 1.76 -14.15
C GLY A 2 -1.35 3.19 -13.67
N VAL A 3 -1.83 4.09 -14.54
CA VAL A 3 -1.98 5.52 -14.24
C VAL A 3 -2.71 5.79 -12.91
N TYR A 4 -3.73 5.03 -12.54
CA TYR A 4 -4.46 5.24 -11.28
C TYR A 4 -3.65 5.02 -10.00
N GLY A 5 -2.67 4.12 -10.03
CA GLY A 5 -1.83 3.85 -8.86
C GLY A 5 -0.47 4.56 -8.91
N PHE A 6 -0.03 4.96 -10.09
CA PHE A 6 1.37 5.36 -10.32
C PHE A 6 1.51 6.65 -11.11
N LEU A 7 0.42 7.34 -11.46
CA LEU A 7 0.52 8.67 -12.05
C LEU A 7 1.09 9.64 -11.03
N GLY A 8 2.21 10.26 -11.38
CA GLY A 8 2.79 11.34 -10.62
C GLY A 8 3.09 12.52 -11.52
N ARG A 9 2.53 13.69 -11.19
CA ARG A 9 3.08 15.02 -11.45
C ARG A 9 2.19 16.08 -10.81
N CYS A 10 2.83 17.07 -10.22
CA CYS A 10 2.20 18.11 -9.45
C CYS A 10 2.15 19.46 -10.12
N GLU A 11 0.99 20.11 -10.02
CA GLU A 11 0.72 21.45 -10.52
C GLU A 11 1.29 22.55 -9.59
N PRO A 12 1.57 23.75 -10.12
CA PRO A 12 2.27 24.81 -9.38
C PRO A 12 1.60 25.28 -8.08
N GLU A 13 0.31 25.01 -7.91
CA GLU A 13 -0.52 25.41 -6.76
C GLU A 13 -0.95 24.23 -5.87
N ALA A 14 -0.53 23.00 -6.18
CA ALA A 14 -1.18 21.83 -5.63
C ALA A 14 -0.76 21.48 -4.18
N ARG A 15 -1.74 21.08 -3.36
CA ARG A 15 -1.54 20.65 -1.95
C ARG A 15 -1.10 19.19 -1.81
N SER A 16 -1.31 18.36 -2.84
CA SER A 16 -0.64 17.08 -3.08
C SER A 16 -0.97 16.57 -4.49
N CYS A 17 -0.01 15.91 -5.10
CA CYS A 17 -0.11 15.17 -6.38
C CYS A 17 1.06 14.19 -6.35
N ALA A 18 1.06 13.46 -5.24
CA ALA A 18 2.00 12.42 -4.97
C ALA A 18 1.69 11.26 -5.93
N GLY A 19 2.72 10.82 -6.64
CA GLY A 19 2.69 9.53 -7.31
C GLY A 19 2.62 8.38 -6.30
N ASN A 20 2.52 7.16 -6.79
CA ASN A 20 2.51 5.93 -5.97
C ASN A 20 1.31 5.84 -5.01
N ALA A 21 0.15 6.37 -5.41
CA ALA A 21 -1.12 6.11 -4.72
C ALA A 21 -1.35 4.60 -4.50
N GLY A 22 -0.96 3.76 -5.46
CA GLY A 22 -1.05 2.31 -5.32
C GLY A 22 -0.21 1.72 -4.18
N LEU A 23 0.96 2.30 -3.85
CA LEU A 23 1.69 1.91 -2.64
C LEU A 23 0.99 2.42 -1.38
N SER A 24 0.42 3.62 -1.44
CA SER A 24 -0.30 4.20 -0.31
C SER A 24 -1.52 3.34 0.06
N ASP A 25 -2.20 2.79 -0.95
CA ASP A 25 -3.29 1.84 -0.78
C ASP A 25 -2.82 0.54 -0.09
N LEU A 26 -1.65 0.01 -0.50
CA LEU A 26 -1.06 -1.16 0.17
C LEU A 26 -0.74 -0.88 1.64
N VAL A 27 -0.17 0.27 1.95
CA VAL A 27 0.11 0.68 3.35
C VAL A 27 -1.19 0.84 4.15
N ALA A 28 -2.22 1.44 3.56
CA ALA A 28 -3.53 1.57 4.20
C ALA A 28 -4.18 0.21 4.46
N ALA A 29 -4.10 -0.71 3.49
CA ALA A 29 -4.59 -2.07 3.62
C ALA A 29 -3.89 -2.83 4.74
N LEU A 30 -2.56 -2.71 4.87
CA LEU A 30 -1.81 -3.35 5.95
C LEU A 30 -2.17 -2.79 7.33
N LYS A 31 -2.35 -1.47 7.46
CA LYS A 31 -2.82 -0.85 8.70
C LYS A 31 -4.22 -1.32 9.08
N MET A 32 -5.12 -1.41 8.09
CA MET A 32 -6.45 -1.96 8.29
C MET A 32 -6.37 -3.43 8.73
N LEU A 33 -5.52 -4.22 8.09
CA LEU A 33 -5.29 -5.62 8.43
C LEU A 33 -4.82 -5.77 9.88
N SER A 34 -3.83 -5.00 10.32
CA SER A 34 -3.34 -5.04 11.71
C SER A 34 -4.43 -4.76 12.75
N ASN A 35 -5.44 -3.96 12.42
CA ASN A 35 -6.59 -3.72 13.30
C ASN A 35 -7.61 -4.86 13.29
N LEU A 36 -7.67 -5.64 12.21
CA LEU A 36 -8.62 -6.74 12.03
C LEU A 36 -8.06 -8.09 12.52
N LEU A 37 -6.77 -8.35 12.34
CA LEU A 37 -6.11 -9.62 12.70
C LEU A 37 -6.42 -10.11 14.12
N PRO A 38 -6.47 -9.26 15.18
CA PRO A 38 -6.80 -9.70 16.52
C PRO A 38 -8.20 -10.35 16.63
N SER A 39 -9.17 -9.92 15.81
CA SER A 39 -10.52 -10.50 15.80
C SER A 39 -10.58 -11.90 15.17
N PHE A 40 -9.59 -12.24 14.36
CA PHE A 40 -9.42 -13.57 13.76
C PHE A 40 -8.47 -14.46 14.58
N GLY A 41 -7.98 -14.00 15.73
CA GLY A 41 -7.03 -14.73 16.57
C GLY A 41 -5.60 -14.77 16.01
N ALA A 42 -5.28 -13.88 15.06
CA ALA A 42 -3.94 -13.76 14.49
C ALA A 42 -3.14 -12.66 15.21
N ASP A 43 -1.81 -12.82 15.28
CA ASP A 43 -0.90 -11.82 15.84
C ASP A 43 -0.59 -10.72 14.80
N PRO A 44 -0.98 -9.46 15.03
CA PRO A 44 -0.70 -8.36 14.12
C PRO A 44 0.79 -8.03 13.97
N ASN A 45 1.67 -8.54 14.86
CA ASN A 45 3.12 -8.38 14.75
C ASN A 45 3.80 -9.49 13.93
N SER A 46 3.06 -10.56 13.59
CA SER A 46 3.59 -11.71 12.86
C SER A 46 2.93 -11.82 11.48
N VAL A 47 3.16 -10.79 10.64
CA VAL A 47 2.63 -10.72 9.28
C VAL A 47 3.75 -10.96 8.27
N THR A 48 3.57 -11.95 7.40
CA THR A 48 4.49 -12.23 6.28
C THR A 48 3.85 -11.78 4.97
N LEU A 49 4.53 -10.90 4.24
CA LEU A 49 4.12 -10.47 2.91
C LEU A 49 4.81 -11.32 1.85
N LEU A 50 4.04 -11.76 0.86
CA LEU A 50 4.52 -12.51 -0.29
C LEU A 50 4.05 -11.80 -1.57
N GLY A 51 4.93 -11.72 -2.55
CA GLY A 51 4.66 -11.07 -3.83
C GLY A 51 5.23 -11.86 -5.00
N TRP A 52 4.62 -11.72 -6.18
CA TRP A 52 5.07 -12.32 -7.44
C TRP A 52 5.26 -11.24 -8.51
N GLU A 53 6.35 -11.31 -9.27
CA GLU A 53 6.78 -10.28 -10.25
C GLU A 53 6.69 -8.85 -9.69
N SER A 54 5.79 -8.02 -10.24
CA SER A 54 5.56 -6.65 -9.77
C SER A 54 5.10 -6.60 -8.32
N GLY A 55 4.40 -7.64 -7.84
CA GLY A 55 4.07 -7.79 -6.42
C GLY A 55 5.30 -8.04 -5.55
N ALA A 56 6.32 -8.76 -6.04
CA ALA A 56 7.56 -8.95 -5.29
C ALA A 56 8.32 -7.63 -5.15
N ALA A 57 8.34 -6.82 -6.21
CA ALA A 57 8.92 -5.48 -6.20
C ALA A 57 8.19 -4.50 -5.25
N LEU A 58 6.93 -4.78 -4.91
CA LEU A 58 6.13 -4.00 -3.96
C LEU A 58 6.29 -4.47 -2.50
N VAL A 59 6.87 -5.66 -2.29
CA VAL A 59 7.14 -6.24 -0.96
C VAL A 59 8.52 -5.86 -0.43
N THR A 60 9.50 -5.65 -1.31
CA THR A 60 10.85 -5.13 -1.02
C THR A 60 10.87 -3.63 -0.79
#